data_AF-A0A7W1IKW0-F1
#
_entry.id   AF-A0A7W1IKW0-F1
#
_cell.length_a   1.000
_cell.length_b   1.000
_cell.length_c   1.000
_cell.angle_alpha   90.00
_cell.angle_beta   90.00
_cell.angle_gamma   90.00
#
_symmetry.space_group_name_H-M   'P 1'
#
loop_
_entity.id
_entity.type
_entity.pdbx_description
1 polymer ?
#
loop_
_entity_poly.entity_id
_entity_poly.type
_entity_poly.pdbx_seq_one_letter_code
_entity_poly.pdbx_strand_id
1 'polypeptide(L)' 'MSKKTQEQIVILKNKETGSRYYTRKNPKNTVDKIELKKFDPKTRKVETFVEVKAKLK' A
#
# COMPACT_ATOMS: atom_id res chain seq x y z
N MET A 1 -20.06 6.32 21.79
CA MET A 1 -18.79 6.76 21.18
C MET A 1 -18.16 5.58 20.47
N SER A 2 -18.09 5.58 19.13
CA SER A 2 -17.50 4.50 18.36
C SER A 2 -15.98 4.48 18.57
N LYS A 3 -15.44 3.34 19.04
CA LYS A 3 -13.98 3.14 19.13
C LYS A 3 -13.41 3.27 17.71
N LYS A 4 -12.56 4.28 17.49
CA LYS A 4 -11.73 4.37 16.27
C LYS A 4 -10.92 3.08 16.17
N THR A 5 -11.10 2.35 15.07
CA THR A 5 -10.28 1.17 14.80
C THR A 5 -8.87 1.64 14.45
N GLN A 6 -7.84 0.98 14.99
CA GLN A 6 -6.45 1.31 14.70
C GLN A 6 -6.16 1.04 13.22
N GLU A 7 -5.87 2.10 12.47
CA GLU A 7 -5.39 2.02 11.10
C GLU A 7 -3.94 1.52 11.08
N GLN A 8 -3.65 0.51 10.26
CA GLN A 8 -2.31 -0.03 10.08
C GLN A 8 -1.61 0.68 8.92
N ILE A 9 -0.33 1.00 9.09
CA ILE A 9 0.52 1.53 8.02
C ILE A 9 0.97 0.37 7.14
N VAL A 10 0.71 0.49 5.84
CA VAL A 10 1.07 -0.50 4.81
C VAL A 10 1.91 0.13 3.71
N ILE A 11 2.70 -0.71 3.05
CA ILE A 11 3.60 -0.31 1.97
C ILE A 11 3.12 -0.95 0.68
N LEU A 12 2.80 -0.11 -0.30
CA LEU A 12 2.49 -0.51 -1.66
C LEU A 12 3.77 -0.40 -2.48
N LYS A 13 4.23 -1.49 -3.09
CA LYS A 13 5.45 -1.52 -3.89
C LYS A 13 5.14 -1.92 -5.32
N ASN A 14 5.79 -1.24 -6.26
CA ASN A 14 5.86 -1.71 -7.64
C ASN A 14 6.98 -2.76 -7.78
N LYS A 15 6.65 -3.92 -8.36
CA LYS A 15 7.60 -5.02 -8.58
C LYS A 15 8.72 -4.64 -9.54
N GLU A 16 8.42 -3.85 -10.57
CA GLU A 16 9.35 -3.56 -11.66
C GLU A 16 10.33 -2.45 -11.29
N THR A 17 9.83 -1.34 -10.75
CA THR A 17 10.63 -0.12 -10.52
C THR A 17 11.17 0.01 -9.09
N GLY A 18 10.60 -0.76 -8.16
CA GLY A 18 10.88 -0.67 -6.73
C GLY A 18 10.32 0.59 -6.04
N SER A 19 9.54 1.43 -6.74
CA SER A 19 8.85 2.59 -6.18
C SER A 19 7.88 2.16 -5.07
N ARG A 20 7.74 2.98 -4.03
CA ARG A 20 6.93 2.64 -2.83
C ARG A 20 6.02 3.79 -2.42
N TYR A 21 4.81 3.44 -2.02
CA TYR A 21 3.85 4.32 -1.38
C TYR A 21 3.55 3.82 0.02
N TYR A 22 3.52 4.74 0.98
CA TYR A 22 3.06 4.48 2.34
C TYR A 22 1.60 4.90 2.42
N THR A 23 0.73 3.96 2.78
CA THR A 23 -0.70 4.22 2.96
C THR A 23 -1.18 3.63 4.27
N ARG A 24 -2.37 4.03 4.70
CA ARG A 24 -3.03 3.45 5.88
C ARG A 24 -4.18 2.57 5.41
N LYS A 25 -4.36 1.43 6.06
CA LYS A 25 -5.52 0.58 5.86
C LYS A 25 -6.22 0.28 7.17
N ASN A 26 -7.53 0.11 7.11
CA ASN A 26 -8.30 -0.39 8.24
C ASN A 26 -8.39 -1.93 8.13
N PRO A 27 -7.68 -2.68 8.98
CA PRO A 27 -7.59 -4.14 8.86
C PRO A 27 -8.95 -4.85 9.06
N LYS A 28 -9.96 -4.18 9.64
CA LYS A 28 -11.31 -4.75 9.77
C LYS A 28 -12.12 -4.70 8.48
N ASN A 29 -11.93 -3.66 7.68
CA ASN A 29 -12.70 -3.46 6.44
C ASN A 29 -11.96 -4.07 5.24
N THR A 30 -10.63 -3.97 5.23
CA THR A 30 -9.77 -4.50 4.18
C THR A 30 -8.80 -5.51 4.77
N VAL A 31 -9.27 -6.75 4.87
CA VAL A 31 -8.51 -7.88 5.41
C VAL A 31 -7.45 -8.37 4.40
N ASP A 32 -7.80 -8.35 3.12
CA ASP A 32 -6.94 -8.82 2.03
C ASP A 32 -5.79 -7.85 1.72
N LYS A 33 -4.86 -8.33 0.89
CA LYS A 33 -3.77 -7.49 0.37
C LYS A 33 -4.34 -6.46 -0.60
N ILE A 34 -3.91 -5.22 -0.43
CA ILE A 34 -4.33 -4.13 -1.29
C ILE A 34 -3.52 -4.17 -2.61
N GLU A 35 -4.23 -4.10 -3.73
CA GLU A 35 -3.66 -3.85 -5.06
C GLU A 35 -4.25 -2.56 -5.61
N LEU A 36 -3.41 -1.56 -5.87
CA LEU A 36 -3.87 -0.26 -6.38
C LEU A 36 -3.06 0.16 -7.59
N LYS A 37 -3.75 0.71 -8.58
CA LYS A 37 -3.13 1.41 -9.70
C LYS A 37 -2.66 2.79 -9.22
N LYS A 38 -1.36 3.04 -9.25
CA LYS A 38 -0.74 4.32 -8.89
C LYS A 38 0.25 4.73 -9.97
N PHE A 39 0.48 6.03 -10.07
CA PHE A 39 1.50 6.57 -10.95
C PHE A 39 2.87 6.15 -10.46
N ASP A 40 3.77 5.76 -11.36
CA ASP A 40 5.17 5.52 -11.03
C ASP A 40 6.04 6.66 -11.60
N PRO A 41 6.79 7.39 -10.75
CA PRO A 41 7.64 8.48 -11.23
C PRO A 41 8.78 8.02 -12.14
N LYS A 42 9.20 6.74 -12.07
CA LYS A 42 10.32 6.22 -12.87
C LYS A 42 9.90 5.88 -14.30
N THR A 43 8.79 5.16 -14.47
CA THR A 43 8.28 4.77 -15.80
C THR A 43 7.31 5.81 -16.37
N ARG A 44 6.86 6.77 -15.55
CA ARG A 44 5.88 7.82 -15.89
C ARG A 44 4.54 7.26 -16.37
N LYS A 45 4.17 6.07 -15.89
CA LYS A 45 2.92 5.39 -16.23
C LYS A 45 2.15 5.03 -14.97
N VAL A 46 0.86 4.73 -15.13
CA VAL A 46 0.03 4.19 -14.04
C VAL A 46 0.16 2.68 -14.06
N GLU A 47 0.75 2.14 -13.00
CA GLU A 47 1.08 0.72 -12.85
C GLU A 47 0.48 0.16 -11.56
N THR A 48 0.47 -1.16 -11.45
CA THR A 48 -0.15 -1.86 -10.32
C THR A 48 0.84 -1.99 -9.17
N PHE A 49 0.50 -1.41 -8.03
CA PHE A 49 1.26 -1.52 -6.79
C PHE A 49 0.58 -2.51 -5.87
N VAL A 50 1.36 -3.46 -5.34
CA VAL A 50 0.88 -4.53 -4.46
C VAL A 50 1.40 -4.30 -3.06
N GLU A 51 0.58 -4.59 -2.05
CA GLU A 51 0.96 -4.53 -0.65
C GLU A 51 2.09 -5.53 -0.32
N VAL A 52 3.15 -5.02 0.30
CA VAL A 52 4.28 -5.82 0.78
C VAL A 52 4.37 -5.71 2.29
N LYS A 53 4.70 -6.82 2.96
CA LYS A 53 5.03 -6.80 4.39
C LYS A 53 6.14 -5.78 4.64
N ALA A 54 5.88 -4.83 5.54
CA ALA A 54 6.86 -3.84 5.94
C ALA A 54 8.08 -4.56 6.54
N LYS A 55 9.14 -4.73 5.75
CA LYS A 55 10.48 -5.02 6.26
C LYS A 55 11.20 -3.68 6.32
N LEU A 56 11.08 -3.03 7.48
CA LEU A 56 12.03 -1.99 7.88
C LEU A 56 13.34 -2.74 8.13
N LYS A 57 14.34 -2.50 7.27
CA LYS A 57 15.70 -2.96 7.53
C LYS A 57 16.40 -1.91 8.37
#